data_AF-A0A8T3T7Q9-F1
#
_entry.id   AF-A0A8T3T7Q9-F1
#
_cell.length_a   1.000
_cell.length_b   1.000
_cell.length_c   1.000
_cell.angle_alpha   90.00
_cell.angle_beta   90.00
_cell.angle_gamma   90.00
#
_symmetry.space_group_name_H-M   'P 1'
#
loop_
_entity.id
_entity.type
_entity.pdbx_description
1 polymer ?
#
loop_
_entity_poly.entity_id
_entity_poly.type
_entity_poly.pdbx_seq_one_letter_code
_entity_poly.pdbx_strand_id
1 'polypeptide(L)'
;ARTEDRTDLVLILGQGVPGLNATNTGDTLYDLLRLNMGIPPTNNPSRLGVVAGDLAGFPNGRRLWDDVVDIEIRAFADGYGSFLEENFGLPNLSPNNTLGDGCDANDKAFLDEFPYAAAPHEGYEGGTYRNSPCEALDESSTAQ
;
A
#
# COMPACT_ATOMS: atom_id res chain seq x y z
N ALA A 1 -0.31 -1.30 -20.37
CA ALA A 1 0.80 -0.73 -19.60
C ALA A 1 2.00 -0.54 -20.52
N ARG A 2 2.83 0.47 -20.26
CA ARG A 2 4.12 0.65 -20.95
C ARG A 2 5.06 -0.52 -20.66
N THR A 3 5.84 -0.95 -21.66
CA THR A 3 6.76 -2.09 -21.58
C THR A 3 8.24 -1.70 -21.52
N GLU A 4 8.55 -0.43 -21.79
CA GLU A 4 9.90 0.14 -21.78
C GLU A 4 9.89 1.45 -20.97
N ASP A 5 11.07 1.93 -20.57
CA ASP A 5 11.29 3.21 -19.88
C ASP A 5 10.40 3.42 -18.62
N ARG A 6 10.26 2.37 -17.80
CA ARG A 6 9.48 2.37 -16.56
C ARG A 6 10.25 2.93 -15.36
N THR A 7 10.79 4.13 -15.48
CA THR A 7 11.48 4.81 -14.36
C THR A 7 10.56 5.09 -13.17
N ASP A 8 9.26 5.17 -13.41
CA ASP A 8 8.19 5.25 -12.42
C ASP A 8 8.10 4.01 -11.51
N LEU A 9 8.48 2.82 -11.98
CA LEU A 9 8.53 1.63 -11.13
C LEU A 9 9.71 1.69 -10.15
N VAL A 10 10.79 2.40 -10.51
CA VAL A 10 11.92 2.62 -9.58
C VAL A 10 11.50 3.53 -8.42
N LEU A 11 10.57 4.45 -8.64
CA LEU A 11 10.01 5.30 -7.58
C LEU A 11 9.22 4.48 -6.57
N ILE A 12 8.42 3.50 -7.02
CA ILE A 12 7.59 2.68 -6.13
C ILE A 12 8.35 1.53 -5.50
N LEU A 13 9.03 0.71 -6.31
CA LEU A 13 9.66 -0.53 -5.83
C LEU A 13 11.06 -0.28 -5.26
N GLY A 14 11.77 0.73 -5.78
CA GLY A 14 13.21 0.91 -5.52
C GLY A 14 13.54 1.90 -4.41
N GLN A 15 13.41 3.19 -4.70
CA GLN A 15 13.97 4.26 -3.87
C GLN A 15 12.94 5.05 -3.07
N GLY A 16 11.66 5.03 -3.43
CA GLY A 16 10.67 6.00 -2.98
C GLY A 16 10.67 7.27 -3.83
N VAL A 17 9.82 8.23 -3.46
CA VAL A 17 9.64 9.48 -4.19
C VAL A 17 10.72 10.50 -3.79
N PRO A 18 11.55 10.97 -4.74
CA PRO A 18 12.63 11.93 -4.47
C PRO A 18 12.15 13.18 -3.74
N GLY A 19 12.88 13.57 -2.69
CA GLY A 19 12.57 14.76 -1.89
C GLY A 19 11.39 14.62 -0.92
N LEU A 20 10.67 13.49 -0.95
CA LEU A 20 9.55 13.22 -0.06
C LEU A 20 9.87 12.08 0.91
N ASN A 21 9.80 10.84 0.45
CA ASN A 21 9.99 9.64 1.26
C ASN A 21 11.09 8.72 0.71
N ALA A 22 11.93 9.23 -0.18
CA ALA A 22 13.05 8.45 -0.70
C ALA A 22 14.03 8.08 0.42
N THR A 23 14.39 6.81 0.51
CA THR A 23 15.46 6.33 1.39
C THR A 23 16.72 6.13 0.56
N ASN A 24 17.81 6.81 0.93
CA ASN A 24 19.09 6.63 0.24
C ASN A 24 19.73 5.31 0.65
N THR A 25 19.56 4.27 -0.17
CA THR A 25 20.16 2.94 0.04
C THR A 25 21.37 2.67 -0.87
N GLY A 26 21.95 3.72 -1.45
CA GLY A 26 23.05 3.63 -2.42
C GLY A 26 22.57 3.28 -3.83
N ASP A 27 23.51 2.85 -4.68
CA ASP A 27 23.29 2.66 -6.13
C ASP A 27 22.54 1.37 -6.48
N THR A 28 22.37 0.45 -5.52
CA THR A 28 21.64 -0.81 -5.78
C THR A 28 20.18 -0.67 -5.41
N LEU A 29 19.33 -0.94 -6.40
CA LEU A 29 17.87 -0.93 -6.27
C LEU A 29 17.40 -2.32 -5.86
N TYR A 30 16.49 -2.36 -4.89
CA TYR A 30 15.85 -3.58 -4.42
C TYR A 30 14.38 -3.31 -4.18
N ASP A 31 13.54 -4.27 -4.52
CA ASP A 31 12.14 -4.30 -4.13
C ASP A 31 12.02 -4.81 -2.70
N LEU A 32 11.77 -3.88 -1.76
CA LEU A 32 11.72 -4.15 -0.33
C LEU A 32 10.69 -3.24 0.33
N LEU A 33 9.93 -3.81 1.25
CA LEU A 33 9.18 -3.05 2.24
C LEU A 33 10.17 -2.35 3.18
N ARG A 34 10.38 -1.05 2.97
CA ARG A 34 11.23 -0.23 3.83
C ARG A 34 10.37 0.61 4.75
N LEU A 35 10.84 0.72 5.99
CA LEU A 35 10.21 1.56 7.01
C LEU A 35 11.00 2.86 7.17
N ASN A 36 10.34 4.00 6.99
CA ASN A 36 10.90 5.33 7.22
C ASN A 36 10.20 6.02 8.40
N MET A 37 10.81 5.96 9.57
CA MET A 37 10.30 6.60 10.78
C MET A 37 10.61 8.12 10.84
N GLY A 38 11.34 8.67 9.87
CA GLY A 38 11.61 10.11 9.76
C GLY A 38 10.43 10.91 9.21
N ILE A 39 9.45 10.24 8.58
CA ILE A 39 8.21 10.87 8.12
C ILE A 39 7.24 11.01 9.30
N PRO A 40 6.66 12.20 9.54
CA PRO A 40 5.67 12.38 10.60
C PRO A 40 4.39 11.59 10.32
N PRO A 41 3.59 11.25 11.35
CA PRO A 41 2.25 10.70 11.15
C PRO A 41 1.38 11.64 10.31
N THR A 42 0.58 11.07 9.40
CA THR A 42 -0.48 11.79 8.70
C THR A 42 -1.73 11.91 9.56
N ASN A 43 -2.49 12.99 9.40
CA ASN A 43 -3.80 13.16 10.03
C ASN A 43 -4.92 12.43 9.26
N ASN A 44 -4.74 12.22 7.96
CA ASN A 44 -5.72 11.61 7.07
C ASN A 44 -5.07 10.41 6.39
N PRO A 45 -5.00 9.26 7.09
CA PRO A 45 -4.30 8.13 6.56
C PRO A 45 -5.09 7.41 5.47
N SER A 46 -4.40 6.92 4.43
CA SER A 46 -4.98 6.17 3.33
C SER A 46 -4.29 4.81 3.17
N ARG A 47 -5.07 3.75 2.91
CA ARG A 47 -4.53 2.40 2.61
C ARG A 47 -3.63 2.42 1.37
N LEU A 48 -3.89 3.35 0.44
CA LEU A 48 -3.16 3.49 -0.82
C LEU A 48 -1.89 4.35 -0.69
N GLY A 49 -1.51 4.76 0.52
CA GLY A 49 -0.28 5.48 0.79
C GLY A 49 -0.03 6.64 -0.18
N VAL A 50 1.17 6.65 -0.77
CA VAL A 50 1.66 7.76 -1.59
C VAL A 50 0.83 7.97 -2.87
N VAL A 51 0.26 6.90 -3.45
CA VAL A 51 -0.63 6.99 -4.63
C VAL A 51 -1.89 7.81 -4.32
N ALA A 52 -2.30 7.84 -3.05
CA ALA A 52 -3.39 8.70 -2.55
C ALA A 52 -2.89 10.00 -1.89
N GLY A 53 -1.61 10.35 -2.02
CA GLY A 53 -1.03 11.56 -1.44
C GLY A 53 -0.62 11.46 0.03
N ASP A 54 -0.58 10.25 0.57
CA ASP A 54 -0.20 9.99 1.95
C ASP A 54 1.24 9.49 2.07
N LEU A 55 2.16 10.41 2.36
CA LEU A 55 3.59 10.13 2.46
C LEU A 55 3.98 9.27 3.67
N ALA A 56 3.09 9.12 4.65
CA ALA A 56 3.32 8.24 5.79
C ALA A 56 3.05 6.77 5.44
N GLY A 57 2.49 6.48 4.26
CA GLY A 57 2.26 5.13 3.74
C GLY A 57 3.30 4.68 2.70
N PHE A 58 3.18 3.44 2.24
CA PHE A 58 4.02 2.83 1.20
C PHE A 58 4.03 3.64 -0.12
N PRO A 59 5.17 3.68 -0.86
CA PRO A 59 6.51 3.18 -0.52
C PRO A 59 7.19 3.94 0.62
N ASN A 60 8.11 3.28 1.33
CA ASN A 60 8.94 3.89 2.38
C ASN A 60 8.15 4.68 3.43
N GLY A 61 6.97 4.20 3.81
CA GLY A 61 6.13 4.78 4.84
C GLY A 61 6.55 4.34 6.25
N ARG A 62 5.70 4.62 7.23
CA ARG A 62 5.90 4.27 8.64
C ARG A 62 4.87 3.28 9.18
N ARG A 63 3.97 2.77 8.33
CA ARG A 63 2.79 1.99 8.74
C ARG A 63 2.83 0.58 8.15
N LEU A 64 2.06 -0.31 8.76
CA LEU A 64 1.98 -1.73 8.39
C LEU A 64 0.71 -2.10 7.63
N TRP A 65 -0.29 -1.21 7.60
CA TRP A 65 -1.61 -1.51 7.05
C TRP A 65 -1.83 -0.93 5.65
N ASP A 66 -0.77 -0.39 5.03
CA ASP A 66 -0.85 0.04 3.64
C ASP A 66 -1.11 -1.18 2.75
N ASP A 67 -1.97 -1.00 1.76
CA ASP A 67 -2.33 -2.01 0.78
C ASP A 67 -1.30 -2.03 -0.35
N VAL A 68 -0.16 -2.63 -0.05
CA VAL A 68 0.99 -2.71 -0.95
C VAL A 68 0.60 -3.37 -2.27
N VAL A 69 -0.25 -4.40 -2.22
CA VAL A 69 -0.66 -5.16 -3.41
C VAL A 69 -1.43 -4.25 -4.37
N ASP A 70 -2.43 -3.53 -3.88
CA ASP A 70 -3.16 -2.57 -4.70
C ASP A 70 -2.26 -1.46 -5.25
N ILE A 71 -1.37 -0.91 -4.43
CA ILE A 71 -0.44 0.15 -4.85
C ILE A 71 0.47 -0.35 -5.97
N GLU A 72 1.04 -1.54 -5.84
CA GLU A 72 1.91 -2.13 -6.85
C GLU A 72 1.16 -2.48 -8.13
N ILE A 73 -0.02 -3.09 -8.05
CA ILE A 73 -0.86 -3.39 -9.23
C ILE A 73 -1.16 -2.11 -10.01
N ARG A 74 -1.55 -1.05 -9.31
CA ARG A 74 -1.78 0.26 -9.93
C ARG A 74 -0.52 0.84 -10.55
N ALA A 75 0.62 0.75 -9.86
CA ALA A 75 1.90 1.17 -10.40
C ALA A 75 2.23 0.43 -11.70
N PHE A 76 2.18 -0.91 -11.71
CA PHE A 76 2.40 -1.71 -12.92
C PHE A 76 1.47 -1.34 -14.07
N ALA A 77 0.22 -0.97 -13.76
CA ALA A 77 -0.79 -0.59 -14.73
C ALA A 77 -0.78 0.89 -15.13
N ASP A 78 0.21 1.72 -14.72
CA ASP A 78 0.23 3.17 -15.02
C ASP A 78 -0.95 3.95 -14.38
N GLY A 79 -1.32 3.60 -13.15
CA GLY A 79 -2.43 4.17 -12.37
C GLY A 79 -1.99 4.88 -11.08
N TYR A 80 -1.11 5.89 -11.16
CA TYR A 80 -0.42 6.47 -10.00
C TYR A 80 -1.21 7.47 -9.15
N GLY A 81 -2.48 7.74 -9.48
CA GLY A 81 -3.31 8.70 -8.75
C GLY A 81 -2.97 10.17 -9.04
N SER A 82 -3.87 11.07 -8.68
CA SER A 82 -3.75 12.50 -9.01
C SER A 82 -2.57 13.17 -8.31
N PHE A 83 -2.23 12.75 -7.09
CA PHE A 83 -1.11 13.33 -6.36
C PHE A 83 0.22 13.15 -7.10
N LEU A 84 0.53 11.94 -7.55
CA LEU A 84 1.78 11.67 -8.26
C LEU A 84 1.75 12.16 -9.71
N GLU A 85 0.58 12.20 -10.33
CA GLU A 85 0.39 12.83 -11.64
C GLU A 85 0.74 14.32 -11.59
N GLU A 86 0.16 15.07 -10.64
CA GLU A 86 0.34 16.52 -10.52
C GLU A 86 1.76 16.89 -10.07
N ASN A 87 2.35 16.15 -9.14
CA ASN A 87 3.64 16.51 -8.54
C ASN A 87 4.85 15.91 -9.27
N PHE A 88 4.67 14.81 -9.99
CA PHE A 88 5.78 14.06 -10.61
C PHE A 88 5.54 13.70 -12.09
N GLY A 89 4.39 14.07 -12.66
CA GLY A 89 4.08 13.78 -14.06
C GLY A 89 3.90 12.29 -14.35
N LEU A 90 3.59 11.49 -13.32
CA LEU A 90 3.36 10.06 -13.50
C LEU A 90 1.99 9.81 -14.17
N PRO A 91 1.84 8.74 -14.96
CA PRO A 91 0.58 8.44 -15.62
C PRO A 91 -0.49 8.04 -14.60
N ASN A 92 -1.73 8.46 -14.83
CA ASN A 92 -2.87 8.12 -13.98
C ASN A 92 -4.05 7.68 -14.85
N LEU A 93 -3.85 6.58 -15.58
CA LEU A 93 -4.80 6.11 -16.58
C LEU A 93 -6.04 5.49 -15.90
N SER A 94 -7.22 5.84 -16.39
CA SER A 94 -8.47 5.14 -16.05
C SER A 94 -8.69 3.99 -17.04
N PRO A 95 -9.14 2.79 -16.59
CA PRO A 95 -9.54 2.43 -15.22
C PRO A 95 -8.38 1.91 -14.35
N ASN A 96 -7.13 2.04 -14.81
CA ASN A 96 -5.99 1.41 -14.15
C ASN A 96 -5.75 1.95 -12.73
N ASN A 97 -6.12 3.20 -12.47
CA ASN A 97 -6.08 3.84 -11.16
C ASN A 97 -7.10 3.31 -10.15
N THR A 98 -8.03 2.43 -10.57
CA THR A 98 -9.00 1.74 -9.70
C THR A 98 -8.69 0.25 -9.54
N LEU A 99 -7.56 -0.24 -10.05
CA LEU A 99 -7.21 -1.66 -9.92
C LEU A 99 -6.88 -2.02 -8.48
N GLY A 100 -7.19 -3.26 -8.13
CA GLY A 100 -6.83 -3.87 -6.87
C GLY A 100 -7.06 -5.37 -6.88
N ASP A 101 -6.66 -6.05 -5.81
CA ASP A 101 -6.89 -7.48 -5.60
C ASP A 101 -8.28 -7.80 -5.01
N GLY A 102 -9.01 -6.75 -4.60
CA GLY A 102 -10.34 -6.83 -4.00
C GLY A 102 -10.32 -6.95 -2.47
N CYS A 103 -9.17 -6.74 -1.82
CA CYS A 103 -8.97 -6.92 -0.40
C CYS A 103 -8.46 -5.66 0.30
N ASP A 104 -9.41 -4.83 0.75
CA ASP A 104 -9.12 -3.51 1.31
C ASP A 104 -8.81 -3.51 2.82
N ALA A 105 -8.90 -4.66 3.49
CA ALA A 105 -8.71 -4.79 4.93
C ALA A 105 -8.11 -6.14 5.34
N ASN A 106 -7.37 -6.13 6.45
CA ASN A 106 -6.89 -7.36 7.08
C ASN A 106 -8.05 -8.11 7.76
N ASP A 107 -7.91 -9.42 7.78
CA ASP A 107 -8.83 -10.36 8.43
C ASP A 107 -8.80 -10.31 9.96
N LYS A 108 -7.69 -9.82 10.53
CA LYS A 108 -7.57 -9.47 11.94
C LYS A 108 -7.09 -8.05 12.10
N ALA A 109 -7.67 -7.35 13.07
CA ALA A 109 -7.20 -6.03 13.48
C ALA A 109 -5.78 -6.09 14.07
N PHE A 110 -5.00 -5.04 13.82
CA PHE A 110 -3.72 -4.84 14.48
C PHE A 110 -3.91 -4.68 16.00
N LEU A 111 -2.90 -5.10 16.77
CA LEU A 111 -2.82 -4.86 18.20
C LEU A 111 -2.55 -3.37 18.46
N ASP A 112 -3.03 -2.87 19.59
CA ASP A 112 -2.75 -1.52 20.09
C ASP A 112 -1.39 -1.40 20.79
N GLU A 113 -0.72 -2.54 21.02
CA GLU A 113 0.61 -2.64 21.62
C GLU A 113 1.57 -3.51 20.79
N PHE A 114 2.88 -3.35 21.05
CA PHE A 114 3.92 -4.13 20.38
C PHE A 114 3.72 -5.64 20.63
N PRO A 115 3.75 -6.51 19.58
CA PRO A 115 4.33 -6.30 18.25
C PRO A 115 3.45 -5.66 17.16
N TYR A 116 2.29 -5.09 17.50
CA TYR A 116 1.28 -4.46 16.61
C TYR A 116 0.65 -5.38 15.56
N ALA A 117 1.41 -6.28 14.93
CA ALA A 117 0.86 -7.29 14.03
C ALA A 117 -0.03 -8.29 14.79
N ALA A 118 -1.17 -8.63 14.18
CA ALA A 118 -2.08 -9.63 14.72
C ALA A 118 -1.42 -11.03 14.75
N ALA A 119 -1.77 -11.84 15.75
CA ALA A 119 -1.35 -13.24 15.79
C ALA A 119 -2.02 -14.03 14.65
N PRO A 120 -1.31 -14.98 14.02
CA PRO A 120 -1.88 -15.80 12.95
C PRO A 120 -3.12 -16.56 13.43
N HIS A 121 -3.99 -16.96 12.51
CA HIS A 121 -5.09 -17.88 12.83
C HIS A 121 -4.54 -19.21 13.37
N GLU A 122 -5.25 -19.76 14.34
CA GLU A 122 -4.88 -21.03 14.95
C GLU A 122 -5.18 -22.18 13.97
N GLY A 123 -4.22 -23.09 13.78
CA GLY A 123 -4.30 -24.11 12.74
C GLY A 123 -5.37 -25.19 12.94
N TYR A 124 -5.99 -25.27 14.11
CA TYR A 124 -7.00 -26.29 14.46
C TYR A 124 -8.43 -25.74 14.49
N GLU A 125 -8.63 -24.42 14.52
CA GLU A 125 -9.93 -23.85 14.26
C GLU A 125 -10.23 -23.99 12.78
N GLY A 126 -11.13 -24.92 12.44
CA GLY A 126 -11.69 -25.06 11.09
C GLY A 126 -12.63 -23.91 10.72
N GLY A 127 -12.27 -22.68 11.05
CA GLY A 127 -13.11 -21.50 10.90
C GLY A 127 -13.32 -21.09 9.45
N THR A 128 -14.38 -20.34 9.22
CA THR A 128 -14.86 -19.83 7.92
C THR A 128 -13.89 -18.89 7.20
N TYR A 129 -12.72 -18.60 7.78
CA TYR A 129 -11.68 -17.71 7.25
C TYR A 129 -11.15 -18.16 5.87
N ARG A 130 -11.18 -19.47 5.55
CA ARG A 130 -10.71 -19.99 4.26
C ARG A 130 -11.57 -19.55 3.06
N ASN A 131 -12.81 -19.16 3.31
CA ASN A 131 -13.78 -18.79 2.28
C ASN A 131 -14.43 -17.43 2.58
N SER A 132 -13.85 -16.63 3.49
CA SER A 132 -14.35 -15.28 3.73
C SER A 132 -13.82 -14.42 2.58
N PRO A 133 -14.65 -14.02 1.60
CA PRO A 133 -14.21 -13.03 0.62
C PRO A 133 -13.78 -11.78 1.40
N CYS A 134 -12.87 -10.99 0.85
CA CYS A 134 -12.43 -9.78 1.54
C CYS A 134 -13.57 -8.78 1.81
N GLU A 135 -14.72 -8.94 1.14
CA GLU A 135 -16.01 -8.30 1.48
C GLU A 135 -16.55 -8.65 2.88
N ALA A 136 -16.27 -9.83 3.42
CA ALA A 136 -16.82 -10.31 4.70
C ALA A 136 -16.09 -9.76 5.93
N LEU A 137 -15.10 -8.88 5.74
CA LEU A 137 -14.31 -8.25 6.80
C LEU A 137 -14.74 -6.80 7.10
N ASP A 138 -15.73 -6.28 6.35
CA ASP A 138 -16.43 -5.06 6.72
C ASP A 138 -17.48 -5.38 7.80
N GLU A 139 -17.08 -5.25 9.07
CA GLU A 139 -18.00 -5.40 10.21
C GLU A 139 -19.13 -4.35 10.25
N SER A 140 -19.26 -3.45 9.26
CA SER A 140 -20.38 -2.50 9.20
C SER A 140 -21.71 -3.09 8.70
N SER A 141 -21.75 -4.36 8.26
CA SER A 141 -22.98 -4.95 7.67
C SER A 141 -23.89 -5.75 8.62
N THR A 142 -23.64 -5.81 9.94
CA THR A 142 -24.57 -6.52 10.85
C THR A 142 -24.98 -5.70 12.07
N ALA A 143 -25.71 -4.61 11.80
CA ALA A 143 -26.64 -4.03 12.76
C ALA A 143 -28.04 -3.96 12.10
N GLN A 144 -28.81 -5.02 12.26
CA GLN A 144 -30.26 -5.01 12.12
C GLN A 144 -30.89 -5.95 13.14
#